data_AF-A0A5C8KN45-F1
#
_entry.id   AF-A0A5C8KN45-F1
#
_cell.length_a   1.000
_cell.length_b   1.000
_cell.length_c   1.000
_cell.angle_alpha   90.00
_cell.angle_beta   90.00
_cell.angle_gamma   90.00
#
_symmetry.space_group_name_H-M   'P 1'
#
loop_
_entity.id
_entity.type
_entity.pdbx_description
1 polymer ?
#
loop_
_entity_poly.entity_id
_entity_poly.type
_entity_poly.pdbx_seq_one_letter_code
_entity_poly.pdbx_strand_id
1 'polypeptide(L)'
;MFGQLVHVRRSDAEVFLPPQHRQLGATVLQMELALARGAAERRDHAAFAAAVDRIDAWLPRLYVENSALRERRDALQRLAERPLSLELPVLGTTLEQLRALRAARSGAGAGGAAG
;
A
#
# COMPACT_ATOMS: atom_id res chain seq x y z
N MET A 1 -38.04 -13.48 -32.86
CA MET A 1 -36.81 -12.87 -33.40
C MET A 1 -36.53 -11.65 -32.52
N PHE A 2 -35.58 -11.72 -31.58
CA PHE A 2 -35.32 -10.64 -30.62
C PHE A 2 -34.14 -9.80 -31.12
N GLY A 3 -34.42 -8.55 -31.50
CA GLY A 3 -33.39 -7.57 -31.83
C GLY A 3 -32.68 -7.12 -30.55
N GLN A 4 -31.39 -7.42 -30.43
CA GLN A 4 -30.58 -6.83 -29.36
C GLN A 4 -30.37 -5.35 -29.65
N LEU A 5 -30.92 -4.52 -28.76
CA LEU A 5 -30.68 -3.09 -28.73
C LEU A 5 -29.32 -2.84 -28.04
N VAL A 6 -28.27 -2.68 -28.83
CA VAL A 6 -26.95 -2.28 -28.32
C VAL A 6 -26.96 -0.77 -28.12
N HIS A 7 -27.09 -0.32 -26.88
CA HIS A 7 -26.90 1.09 -26.53
C HIS A 7 -25.42 1.44 -26.51
N VAL A 8 -24.90 1.97 -27.62
CA VAL A 8 -23.58 2.62 -27.66
C VAL A 8 -23.75 4.05 -27.14
N ARG A 9 -23.35 4.29 -25.89
CA ARG A 9 -23.15 5.66 -25.40
C ARG A 9 -21.79 6.16 -25.86
N ARG A 10 -21.79 7.14 -26.75
CA ARG A 10 -20.60 7.92 -27.10
C ARG A 10 -20.28 8.85 -25.93
N SER A 11 -19.21 8.55 -25.20
CA SER A 11 -18.66 9.40 -24.14
C SER A 11 -17.93 10.60 -24.76
N ASP A 12 -18.64 11.57 -25.33
CA ASP A 12 -18.04 12.82 -25.81
C ASP A 12 -17.76 13.78 -24.64
N ALA A 13 -16.58 13.61 -24.06
CA ALA A 13 -15.72 14.70 -23.62
C ALA A 13 -14.27 14.18 -23.60
N GLU A 14 -13.83 13.56 -24.70
CA GLU A 14 -12.43 13.15 -24.85
C GLU A 14 -11.57 14.40 -25.04
N VAL A 15 -10.90 14.82 -23.96
CA VAL A 15 -9.57 15.40 -24.09
C VAL A 15 -8.73 14.35 -24.83
N PHE A 16 -8.56 14.52 -26.13
CA PHE A 16 -7.95 13.55 -27.01
C PHE A 16 -6.43 13.52 -26.78
N LEU A 17 -5.98 12.83 -25.72
CA LEU A 17 -4.57 12.47 -25.60
C LEU A 17 -4.26 11.45 -26.71
N PRO A 18 -3.24 11.69 -27.56
CA PRO A 18 -2.80 10.71 -28.56
C PRO A 18 -2.57 9.35 -27.90
N PRO A 19 -2.94 8.22 -28.56
CA PRO A 19 -2.90 6.89 -27.95
C PRO A 19 -1.52 6.52 -27.36
N GLN A 20 -0.44 6.97 -27.99
CA GLN A 20 0.93 6.85 -27.51
C GLN A 20 1.19 7.55 -26.15
N HIS A 21 0.60 8.72 -25.91
CA HIS A 21 0.72 9.42 -24.62
C HIS A 21 -0.08 8.70 -23.52
N ARG A 22 -1.22 8.09 -23.89
CA ARG A 22 -2.02 7.28 -22.95
C ARG A 22 -1.27 6.01 -22.53
N GLN A 23 -0.62 5.32 -23.47
CA GLN A 23 0.20 4.13 -23.21
C GLN A 23 1.36 4.46 -22.27
N LEU A 24 2.11 5.53 -22.56
CA LEU A 24 3.24 5.97 -21.74
C LEU A 24 2.79 6.32 -20.32
N GLY A 25 1.69 7.07 -20.18
CA GLY A 25 1.15 7.40 -18.87
C GLY A 25 0.67 6.18 -18.08
N ALA A 26 0.08 5.19 -18.75
CA ALA A 26 -0.30 3.94 -18.11
C ALA A 26 0.93 3.15 -17.60
N THR A 27 2.02 3.13 -18.36
CA THR A 27 3.29 2.51 -17.92
C THR A 27 3.88 3.23 -16.72
N VAL A 28 3.90 4.57 -16.72
CA VAL A 28 4.36 5.35 -15.57
C VAL A 28 3.49 5.06 -14.34
N LEU A 29 2.17 5.01 -14.51
CA LEU A 29 1.25 4.68 -13.42
C LEU A 29 1.53 3.29 -12.82
N GLN A 30 1.77 2.28 -13.65
CA GLN A 30 2.13 0.95 -13.20
C GLN A 30 3.45 0.93 -12.41
N MET A 31 4.44 1.69 -12.87
CA MET A 31 5.73 1.84 -12.18
C MET A 31 5.54 2.49 -10.80
N GLU A 32 4.78 3.58 -10.70
CA GLU A 32 4.53 4.25 -9.41
C GLU A 32 3.77 3.37 -8.43
N LEU A 33 2.82 2.55 -8.91
CA LEU A 33 2.13 1.56 -8.09
C LEU A 33 3.09 0.48 -7.56
N ALA A 34 4.06 0.03 -8.37
CA ALA A 34 5.08 -0.90 -7.93
C ALA A 34 6.02 -0.27 -6.88
N LEU A 35 6.40 1.00 -7.05
CA LEU A 35 7.20 1.75 -6.08
C LEU A 35 6.45 1.94 -4.75
N ALA A 36 5.17 2.32 -4.81
CA ALA A 36 4.32 2.43 -3.63
C ALA A 36 4.26 1.09 -2.89
N ARG A 37 4.02 -0.02 -3.60
CA ARG A 37 4.02 -1.35 -2.98
C ARG A 37 5.34 -1.68 -2.30
N GLY A 38 6.47 -1.47 -2.98
CA GLY A 38 7.79 -1.75 -2.40
C GLY A 38 8.10 -0.86 -1.19
N ALA A 39 7.67 0.41 -1.19
CA ALA A 39 7.82 1.31 -0.05
C ALA A 39 6.96 0.84 1.14
N ALA A 40 5.72 0.40 0.89
CA ALA A 40 4.85 -0.16 1.92
C ALA A 40 5.46 -1.43 2.55
N GLU A 41 6.02 -2.33 1.75
CA GLU A 41 6.70 -3.55 2.23
C GLU A 41 7.90 -3.23 3.14
N ARG A 42 8.64 -2.17 2.84
CA ARG A 42 9.76 -1.67 3.67
C ARG A 42 9.33 -0.74 4.80
N ARG A 43 8.03 -0.42 4.92
CA ARG A 43 7.48 0.57 5.86
C ARG A 43 8.10 1.97 5.69
N ASP A 44 8.53 2.28 4.47
CA ASP A 44 9.11 3.56 4.09
C ASP A 44 7.98 4.57 3.80
N HIS A 45 7.54 5.26 4.85
CA HIS A 45 6.40 6.18 4.78
C HIS A 45 6.64 7.35 3.83
N ALA A 46 7.86 7.90 3.81
CA ALA A 46 8.18 9.02 2.94
C ALA A 46 8.14 8.61 1.46
N ALA A 47 8.75 7.47 1.11
CA ALA A 47 8.71 6.97 -0.26
C ALA A 47 7.31 6.54 -0.69
N PHE A 48 6.51 5.98 0.23
CA PHE A 48 5.13 5.60 -0.03
C PHE A 48 4.25 6.81 -0.32
N ALA A 49 4.27 7.83 0.55
CA ALA A 49 3.51 9.06 0.35
C ALA A 49 3.90 9.76 -0.96
N ALA A 50 5.20 9.86 -1.25
CA ALA A 50 5.68 10.46 -2.50
C ALA A 50 5.22 9.69 -3.76
N ALA A 51 5.12 8.36 -3.69
CA ALA A 51 4.58 7.57 -4.80
C ALA A 51 3.06 7.77 -4.96
N VAL A 52 2.32 7.87 -3.85
CA VAL A 52 0.88 8.18 -3.86
C VAL A 52 0.59 9.56 -4.47
N ASP A 53 1.37 10.59 -4.12
CA ASP A 53 1.22 11.92 -4.71
C ASP A 53 1.45 11.92 -6.23
N ARG A 54 2.46 11.15 -6.69
CA ARG A 54 2.71 10.99 -8.13
C ARG A 54 1.60 10.23 -8.84
N ILE A 55 1.05 9.17 -8.22
CA ILE A 55 -0.14 8.46 -8.73
C ILE A 55 -1.31 9.44 -8.87
N ASP A 56 -1.58 10.24 -7.84
CA ASP A 56 -2.68 11.19 -7.82
C ASP A 56 -2.55 12.26 -8.92
N ALA A 57 -1.33 12.72 -9.20
CA ALA A 57 -1.05 13.67 -10.27
C ALA A 57 -1.24 13.08 -11.68
N TRP A 58 -1.08 11.77 -11.86
CA TRP A 58 -1.22 11.10 -13.16
C TRP A 58 -2.66 10.69 -13.48
N LEU A 59 -3.45 10.29 -12.48
CA LEU A 59 -4.82 9.80 -12.66
C LEU A 59 -5.74 10.74 -13.48
N PRO A 60 -5.84 12.06 -13.19
CA PRO A 60 -6.72 12.95 -13.95
C PRO A 60 -6.21 13.23 -15.38
N ARG A 61 -4.95 12.90 -15.68
CA ARG A 61 -4.39 13.02 -17.04
C ARG A 61 -4.75 11.83 -17.92
N LEU A 62 -5.03 10.68 -17.31
CA LEU A 62 -5.26 9.41 -18.01
C LEU A 62 -6.73 9.00 -18.04
N TYR A 63 -7.52 9.48 -17.09
CA TYR A 63 -8.91 9.10 -16.91
C TYR A 63 -9.80 10.33 -16.77
N VAL A 64 -11.01 10.22 -17.30
CA VAL A 64 -12.07 11.20 -17.03
C VAL A 64 -12.50 11.05 -15.57
N GLU A 65 -12.56 12.17 -14.87
CA GLU A 65 -12.95 12.23 -13.47
C GLU A 65 -14.37 11.70 -13.27
N ASN A 66 -14.55 10.76 -12.34
CA ASN A 66 -15.84 10.17 -11.98
C ASN A 66 -15.85 9.79 -10.50
N SER A 67 -17.02 9.45 -9.94
CA SER A 67 -17.13 9.16 -8.50
C SER A 67 -16.21 8.02 -8.06
N ALA A 68 -16.11 6.95 -8.84
CA ALA A 68 -15.25 5.81 -8.53
C ALA A 68 -13.76 6.17 -8.55
N LEU A 69 -13.34 7.09 -9.43
CA LEU A 69 -11.95 7.58 -9.47
C LEU A 69 -11.65 8.42 -8.22
N ARG A 70 -12.54 9.35 -7.85
CA ARG A 70 -12.41 10.15 -6.62
C ARG A 70 -12.31 9.27 -5.38
N GLU A 71 -13.21 8.30 -5.22
CA GLU A 71 -13.19 7.38 -4.08
C GLU A 71 -11.87 6.60 -3.95
N ARG A 72 -11.28 6.19 -5.08
CA ARG A 72 -9.98 5.50 -5.09
C ARG A 72 -8.83 6.43 -4.73
N ARG A 73 -8.84 7.67 -5.24
CA ARG A 73 -7.84 8.70 -4.91
C ARG A 73 -7.89 9.03 -3.41
N ASP A 74 -9.09 9.23 -2.87
CA ASP A 74 -9.30 9.49 -1.44
C ASP A 74 -8.88 8.29 -0.57
N ALA A 75 -9.09 7.06 -1.04
CA ALA A 75 -8.62 5.87 -0.33
C ALA A 75 -7.09 5.78 -0.30
N LEU A 76 -6.42 6.09 -1.41
CA LEU A 76 -4.96 6.10 -1.50
C LEU A 76 -4.35 7.17 -0.59
N GLN A 77 -4.91 8.39 -0.58
CA GLN A 77 -4.42 9.45 0.31
C GLN A 77 -4.60 9.10 1.79
N ARG A 78 -5.78 8.59 2.16
CA ARG A 78 -6.01 8.10 3.54
C ARG A 78 -5.06 6.97 3.95
N LEU A 79 -4.55 6.19 2.99
CA LEU A 79 -3.55 5.16 3.27
C LEU A 79 -2.15 5.77 3.45
N ALA A 80 -1.80 6.80 2.66
CA ALA A 80 -0.53 7.52 2.76
C ALA A 80 -0.39 8.33 4.06
N GLU A 81 -1.50 8.72 4.68
CA GLU A 81 -1.52 9.41 5.98
C GLU A 81 -1.39 8.46 7.18
N ARG A 82 -1.51 7.15 6.97
CA ARG A 82 -1.48 6.15 8.04
C ARG A 82 -0.06 5.62 8.26
N PRO A 83 0.33 5.34 9.51
CA PRO A 83 1.59 4.67 9.78
C PRO A 83 1.60 3.29 9.09
N LEU A 84 2.63 3.05 8.28
CA LEU A 84 2.87 1.76 7.60
C LEU A 84 3.45 0.70 8.55
N SER A 85 3.49 0.98 9.85
CA SER A 85 3.89 0.06 10.89
C SER A 85 2.69 -0.37 11.73
N LEU A 86 2.61 -1.67 11.98
CA LEU A 86 1.87 -2.16 13.14
C LEU A 86 2.70 -1.81 14.38
N GLU A 87 2.18 -0.94 15.25
CA GLU A 87 2.69 -0.92 16.62
C GLU A 87 2.35 -2.28 17.22
N LEU A 88 3.38 -3.10 17.49
CA LEU A 88 3.23 -4.33 18.26
C LEU A 88 3.70 -4.04 19.70
N PRO A 89 2.81 -3.79 20.67
CA PRO A 89 3.20 -3.57 22.06
C PRO A 89 3.73 -4.81 22.79
N VAL A 90 3.99 -5.93 22.10
CA VAL A 90 3.98 -7.26 22.75
C VAL A 90 5.33 -7.98 22.70
N LEU A 91 6.25 -7.61 21.80
CA LEU A 91 7.48 -8.39 21.63
C LEU A 91 8.51 -8.18 22.76
N GLY A 92 8.46 -7.04 23.47
CA GLY A 92 9.36 -6.79 24.60
C GLY A 92 9.05 -7.68 25.79
N THR A 93 7.79 -7.72 26.23
CA THR A 93 7.38 -8.41 27.47
C THR A 93 7.39 -9.93 27.32
N THR A 94 7.05 -10.48 26.16
CA THR A 94 7.13 -11.93 25.92
C THR A 94 8.58 -12.41 25.83
N LEU A 95 9.47 -11.63 25.21
CA LEU A 95 10.89 -11.98 25.11
C LEU A 95 11.58 -11.83 26.48
N GLU A 96 11.22 -10.82 27.28
CA GLU A 96 11.67 -10.72 28.67
C GLU A 96 11.19 -11.91 29.53
N GLN A 97 9.93 -12.33 29.40
CA GLN A 97 9.42 -13.53 30.07
C GLN A 97 10.19 -14.79 29.67
N LEU A 98 10.51 -14.97 28.39
CA LEU A 98 11.32 -16.10 27.93
C LEU A 98 12.77 -16.05 28.42
N ARG A 99 13.38 -14.86 28.50
CA ARG A 99 14.72 -14.68 29.10
C ARG A 99 14.72 -14.99 30.59
N ALA A 100 13.71 -14.54 31.33
CA ALA A 100 13.54 -14.82 32.75
C ALA A 100 13.38 -16.33 33.01
N LEU A 101 12.53 -17.01 32.24
CA LEU A 101 12.34 -18.46 32.34
C LEU A 101 13.63 -19.24 32.02
N ARG A 102 14.41 -18.78 31.04
CA ARG A 102 15.71 -19.39 30.70
C ARG A 102 16.73 -19.17 31.81
N ALA A 103 16.84 -17.96 32.36
CA ALA A 103 17.74 -17.65 33.46
C ALA A 103 17.42 -18.46 34.72
N ALA A 104 16.13 -18.63 35.06
CA ALA A 104 15.69 -19.48 36.16
C ALA A 104 16.07 -20.95 35.97
N ARG A 105 15.94 -21.47 34.73
CA ARG A 105 16.34 -22.85 34.39
C ARG A 105 17.86 -23.06 34.46
N SER A 106 18.64 -22.08 34.01
CA SER A 106 20.11 -22.13 34.06
C SER A 106 20.64 -21.98 35.49
N GLY A 107 20.00 -21.16 36.33
CA GLY A 107 20.36 -20.99 37.74
C GLY A 107 20.04 -22.19 38.61
N ALA A 108 18.96 -22.93 38.31
CA ALA A 108 18.56 -24.14 39.05
C ALA A 108 19.56 -25.32 38.90
N GLY A 109 20.41 -25.32 37.87
CA GLY A 109 21.44 -26.34 37.66
C GLY A 109 22.75 -26.11 38.42
N ALA A 110 22.97 -24.91 38.97
CA ALA A 110 24.24 -24.54 39.61
C ALA A 110 24.25 -24.75 41.14
N GLY A 111 23.11 -25.07 41.76
CA GLY A 111 22.97 -25.23 43.22
C GLY A 111 23.08 -26.67 43.76
N GLY A 112 23.33 -27.67 42.91
CA GLY A 112 23.29 -29.10 43.28
C GLY A 112 24.64 -29.80 43.51
N ALA A 113 25.76 -29.06 43.49
CA ALA A 113 27.11 -29.64 43.57
C ALA A 113 27.90 -29.21 44.83
N ALA A 114 27.21 -28.96 45.95
CA ALA A 114 27.82 -28.78 47.25
C ALA A 114 26.91 -29.41 48.33
N GLY A 115 27.11 -30.69 48.60
CA GLY A 115 26.40 -31.46 49.62
C GLY A 115 26.97 -32.87 49.69
#